data_AF-A0AAV2QAF9-F1
#
_entry.id   AF-A0AAV2QAF9-F1
#
_cell.length_a   1.000
_cell.length_b   1.000
_cell.length_c   1.000
_cell.angle_alpha   90.00
_cell.angle_beta   90.00
_cell.angle_gamma   90.00
#
_symmetry.space_group_name_H-M   'P 1'
#
loop_
_entity.id
_entity.type
_entity.pdbx_description
1 polymer ?
#
loop_
_entity_poly.entity_id
_entity_poly.type
_entity_poly.pdbx_seq_one_letter_code
_entity_poly.pdbx_strand_id
1 'polypeptide(L)'
;VATSYGWVCDKESYSTHVLSVSLAGNAVGTALLQPLADKFVGRRIMFYVSIVIQIIFIIPTIYASNYFLHLALRFLASLAFQCNYQMPLLIVLELLPPDKRTIASGVSFVAWTLGLCWNSFMGWAVPDWRYLALASNLPMAIFFALYRIIPESPRWLLSQGRIKEAANVLIKVGISNGKRSIPSQSEIETELLLLYNQEKKEERIGFKKIFQYHRIRTWTAALIILSCGIFLVYGCLVLSNDIIKDNMFLNHFILSIFELPSNVFGYFSCTYLGRQVTMFKTFFLSALLSFTAALIKDQWILLVVVAFMKLFMTEAMYVLYVISSEIFPTSIRSTGIGICIVFGFTMMIASPFVMFAEFGSAFPYWVMFGSTVVGSLVSLVLPETLGLPLPQTIAEAEDIGTDRPFIGLVHHWNQHKYISTKKSTDNGKQVHPEQEHI
;
A
#
# COMPACT_ATOMS: atom_id res chain seq x y z
N VAL A 1 -7.97 26.61 -8.46
CA VAL A 1 -6.58 26.84 -8.96
C VAL A 1 -6.57 27.36 -10.39
N ALA A 2 -7.05 26.61 -11.38
CA ALA A 2 -7.01 27.04 -12.78
C ALA A 2 -7.84 28.31 -13.04
N THR A 3 -9.03 28.43 -12.47
CA THR A 3 -9.91 29.62 -12.55
C THR A 3 -9.29 30.87 -11.94
N SER A 4 -8.63 30.77 -10.79
CA SER A 4 -8.04 31.93 -10.10
C SER A 4 -6.82 32.54 -10.81
N TYR A 5 -6.16 31.79 -11.69
CA TYR A 5 -5.01 32.27 -12.47
C TYR A 5 -5.32 32.39 -13.97
N GLY A 6 -6.59 32.26 -14.38
CA GLY A 6 -7.01 32.41 -15.78
C GLY A 6 -6.53 31.29 -16.71
N TRP A 7 -6.23 30.09 -16.19
CA TRP A 7 -5.72 28.95 -16.97
C TRP A 7 -6.82 28.06 -17.57
N VAL A 8 -8.01 28.61 -17.87
CA VAL A 8 -9.23 27.79 -18.12
C VAL A 8 -9.69 27.79 -19.57
N CYS A 9 -9.52 28.86 -20.34
CA CYS A 9 -10.21 28.95 -21.65
C CYS A 9 -9.59 28.09 -22.76
N ASP A 10 -8.25 28.05 -22.88
CA ASP A 10 -7.55 27.31 -23.97
C ASP A 10 -6.60 26.21 -23.45
N LYS A 11 -6.61 25.92 -22.15
CA LYS A 11 -5.54 25.18 -21.44
C LYS A 11 -6.07 24.15 -20.44
N GLU A 12 -7.17 23.48 -20.77
CA GLU A 12 -7.76 22.41 -19.94
C GLU A 12 -6.76 21.30 -19.57
N SER A 13 -5.82 21.01 -20.48
CA SER A 13 -4.69 20.08 -20.27
C SER A 13 -3.80 20.42 -19.07
N TYR A 14 -3.79 21.67 -18.59
CA TYR A 14 -2.96 22.09 -17.46
C TYR A 14 -3.43 21.48 -16.14
N SER A 15 -4.73 21.25 -15.96
CA SER A 15 -5.25 20.55 -14.77
C SER A 15 -4.77 19.10 -14.74
N THR A 16 -4.87 18.42 -15.88
CA THR A 16 -4.40 17.05 -16.09
C THR A 16 -2.89 16.91 -15.86
N HIS A 17 -2.10 17.87 -16.35
CA HIS A 17 -0.66 17.90 -16.14
C HIS A 17 -0.30 18.10 -14.66
N VAL A 18 -0.97 19.01 -13.94
CA VAL A 18 -0.71 19.23 -12.51
C VAL A 18 -0.97 17.97 -11.69
N LEU A 19 -2.10 17.29 -11.94
CA LEU A 19 -2.41 16.02 -11.27
C LEU A 19 -1.38 14.95 -11.61
N SER A 20 -1.06 14.77 -12.89
CA SER A 20 -0.12 13.74 -13.34
C SER A 20 1.30 13.96 -12.82
N VAL A 21 1.77 15.22 -12.78
CA VAL A 21 3.08 15.59 -12.21
C VAL A 21 3.12 15.34 -10.71
N SER A 22 2.03 15.62 -9.98
CA SER A 22 1.93 15.24 -8.57
C SER A 22 2.02 13.72 -8.38
N LEU A 23 1.33 12.93 -9.20
CA LEU A 23 1.40 11.47 -9.15
C LEU A 23 2.80 10.94 -9.52
N ALA A 24 3.46 11.58 -10.48
CA ALA A 24 4.83 11.26 -10.87
C ALA A 24 5.81 11.56 -9.72
N GLY A 25 5.63 12.69 -9.03
CA GLY A 25 6.37 13.01 -7.80
C GLY A 25 6.20 11.91 -6.76
N ASN A 26 4.97 11.43 -6.54
CA ASN A 26 4.74 10.34 -5.60
C ASN A 26 5.46 9.02 -6.00
N ALA A 27 5.42 8.66 -7.28
CA ALA A 27 6.12 7.46 -7.79
C ALA A 27 7.64 7.54 -7.59
N VAL A 28 8.25 8.69 -7.95
CA VAL A 28 9.69 8.94 -7.79
C VAL A 28 10.07 8.98 -6.32
N GLY A 29 9.26 9.62 -5.49
CA GLY A 29 9.45 9.68 -4.03
C GLY A 29 9.44 8.30 -3.39
N THR A 30 8.49 7.45 -3.77
CA THR A 30 8.42 6.05 -3.35
C THR A 30 9.69 5.29 -3.70
N ALA A 31 10.18 5.43 -4.94
CA ALA A 31 11.38 4.74 -5.42
C ALA A 31 12.68 5.22 -4.76
N LEU A 32 12.77 6.48 -4.34
CA LEU A 32 14.01 7.07 -3.81
C LEU A 32 14.03 7.15 -2.29
N LEU A 33 12.97 7.69 -1.67
CA LEU A 33 12.95 8.00 -0.24
C LEU A 33 12.72 6.76 0.62
N GLN A 34 11.96 5.76 0.16
CA GLN A 34 11.75 4.53 0.95
C GLN A 34 13.03 3.71 1.12
N PRO A 35 13.81 3.39 0.05
CA PRO A 35 15.07 2.67 0.22
C PRO A 35 16.10 3.47 1.02
N LEU A 36 16.08 4.81 0.90
CA LEU A 36 16.92 5.70 1.68
C LEU A 36 16.59 5.62 3.19
N ALA A 37 15.30 5.53 3.52
CA ALA A 37 14.82 5.36 4.90
C ALA A 37 15.31 4.03 5.48
N ASP A 38 15.14 2.94 4.74
CA ASP A 38 15.49 1.60 5.20
C ASP A 38 17.00 1.41 5.35
N LYS A 39 17.81 1.97 4.43
CA LYS A 39 19.25 1.71 4.41
C LYS A 39 20.08 2.68 5.24
N PHE A 40 19.72 3.95 5.31
CA PHE A 40 20.63 4.99 5.83
C PHE A 40 20.03 5.87 6.92
N VAL A 41 18.77 6.31 6.79
CA VAL A 41 18.24 7.41 7.62
C VAL A 41 17.46 6.92 8.84
N GLY A 42 16.70 5.83 8.71
CA GLY A 42 15.75 5.36 9.73
C GLY A 42 14.34 5.83 9.46
N ARG A 43 13.36 5.12 10.03
CA ARG A 43 11.93 5.32 9.74
C ARG A 43 11.41 6.58 10.40
N ARG A 44 11.77 6.84 11.65
CA ARG A 44 11.34 8.03 12.39
C ARG A 44 11.91 9.28 11.76
N ILE A 45 13.22 9.33 11.52
CA ILE A 45 13.85 10.53 10.92
C ILE A 45 13.27 10.78 9.53
N MET A 46 13.11 9.75 8.70
CA MET A 46 12.54 9.92 7.36
C MET A 46 11.11 10.46 7.43
N PHE A 47 10.27 10.01 8.36
CA PHE A 47 8.91 10.54 8.55
C PHE A 47 8.91 12.05 8.81
N TYR A 48 9.81 12.55 9.65
CA TYR A 48 9.91 14.00 9.89
C TYR A 48 10.47 14.76 8.69
N VAL A 49 11.47 14.19 8.01
CA VAL A 49 12.03 14.78 6.77
C VAL A 49 10.95 14.89 5.70
N SER A 50 10.10 13.87 5.52
CA SER A 50 9.01 13.91 4.56
C SER A 50 7.93 14.95 4.92
N ILE A 51 7.62 15.14 6.20
CA ILE A 51 6.74 16.26 6.63
C ILE A 51 7.37 17.61 6.28
N VAL A 52 8.67 17.81 6.57
CA VAL A 52 9.38 19.06 6.26
C VAL A 52 9.36 19.35 4.75
N ILE A 53 9.70 18.34 3.93
CA ILE A 53 9.65 18.45 2.45
C ILE A 53 8.25 18.86 2.00
N GLN A 54 7.20 18.19 2.49
CA GLN A 54 5.84 18.51 2.12
C GLN A 54 5.47 19.96 2.46
N ILE A 55 5.73 20.42 3.68
CA ILE A 55 5.39 21.78 4.14
C ILE A 55 6.15 22.85 3.34
N ILE A 56 7.46 22.66 3.14
CA ILE A 56 8.33 23.62 2.44
C ILE A 56 7.87 23.84 0.99
N PHE A 57 7.40 22.78 0.30
CA PHE A 57 7.01 22.89 -1.10
C PHE A 57 5.50 23.16 -1.30
N ILE A 58 4.63 22.73 -0.39
CA ILE A 58 3.19 22.95 -0.53
C ILE A 58 2.76 24.39 -0.25
N ILE A 59 3.38 25.09 0.70
CA ILE A 59 3.01 26.47 1.04
C ILE A 59 3.32 27.42 -0.14
N PRO A 60 4.52 27.41 -0.74
CA PRO A 60 4.82 28.26 -1.91
C PRO A 60 3.94 27.94 -3.12
N THR A 61 3.48 26.69 -3.27
CA THR A 61 2.57 26.28 -4.35
C THR A 61 1.27 27.10 -4.36
N ILE A 62 0.79 27.53 -3.19
CA ILE A 62 -0.46 28.30 -3.04
C ILE A 62 -0.32 29.71 -3.64
N TYR A 63 0.88 30.27 -3.58
CA TYR A 63 1.18 31.64 -4.04
C TYR A 63 1.83 31.68 -5.43
N ALA A 64 2.27 30.55 -5.95
CA ALA A 64 2.92 30.46 -7.26
C ALA A 64 1.97 30.90 -8.40
N SER A 65 2.27 32.06 -8.98
CA SER A 65 1.55 32.61 -10.14
C SER A 65 2.05 32.07 -11.48
N ASN A 66 3.28 31.56 -11.54
CA ASN A 66 3.85 30.93 -12.72
C ASN A 66 3.50 29.44 -12.75
N TYR A 67 2.94 28.98 -13.87
CA TYR A 67 2.55 27.59 -14.10
C TYR A 67 3.69 26.58 -13.90
N PHE A 68 4.88 26.84 -14.46
CA PHE A 68 6.03 25.93 -14.35
C PHE A 68 6.56 25.86 -12.91
N LEU A 69 6.54 26.99 -12.20
CA LEU A 69 6.89 27.02 -10.78
C LEU A 69 5.87 26.24 -9.95
N HIS A 70 4.57 26.40 -10.24
CA HIS A 70 3.51 25.64 -9.59
C HIS A 70 3.68 24.13 -9.80
N LEU A 71 3.98 23.69 -11.03
CA LEU A 71 4.27 22.29 -11.36
C LEU A 71 5.48 21.75 -10.60
N ALA A 72 6.60 22.48 -10.62
CA ALA A 72 7.82 22.05 -9.95
C ALA A 72 7.63 21.90 -8.44
N LEU A 73 6.95 22.86 -7.80
CA LEU A 73 6.67 22.81 -6.37
C LEU A 73 5.69 21.67 -6.03
N ARG A 74 4.66 21.44 -6.87
CA ARG A 74 3.74 20.30 -6.73
C ARG A 74 4.45 18.96 -6.82
N PHE A 75 5.36 18.81 -7.78
CA PHE A 75 6.18 17.61 -7.94
C PHE A 75 6.99 17.35 -6.67
N LEU A 76 7.74 18.36 -6.21
CA LEU A 76 8.61 18.24 -5.04
C LEU A 76 7.83 17.98 -3.74
N ALA A 77 6.67 18.61 -3.55
CA ALA A 77 5.79 18.34 -2.42
C ALA A 77 5.26 16.89 -2.43
N SER A 78 4.99 16.34 -3.62
CA SER A 78 4.42 15.00 -3.77
C SER A 78 5.43 13.87 -3.56
N LEU A 79 6.74 14.14 -3.63
CA LEU A 79 7.79 13.16 -3.32
C LEU A 79 7.64 12.56 -1.91
N ALA A 80 7.21 13.39 -0.95
CA ALA A 80 7.10 13.00 0.45
C ALA A 80 5.81 12.21 0.78
N PHE A 81 4.82 12.21 -0.12
CA PHE A 81 3.47 11.73 0.18
C PHE A 81 3.44 10.27 0.66
N GLN A 82 4.01 9.34 -0.10
CA GLN A 82 4.01 7.93 0.28
C GLN A 82 4.84 7.66 1.54
N CYS A 83 5.94 8.37 1.75
CA CYS A 83 6.76 8.22 2.95
C CYS A 83 6.03 8.67 4.21
N ASN A 84 5.25 9.75 4.13
CA ASN A 84 4.41 10.22 5.24
C ASN A 84 3.39 9.16 5.70
N TYR A 85 2.87 8.35 4.78
CA TYR A 85 1.96 7.25 5.11
C TYR A 85 2.68 5.99 5.58
N GLN A 86 3.74 5.56 4.87
CA GLN A 86 4.37 4.25 5.10
C GLN A 86 5.30 4.21 6.33
N MET A 87 6.03 5.29 6.64
CA MET A 87 7.02 5.27 7.74
C MET A 87 6.38 5.03 9.12
N PRO A 88 5.28 5.73 9.51
CA PRO A 88 4.61 5.46 10.78
C PRO A 88 4.01 4.05 10.85
N LEU A 89 3.45 3.55 9.74
CA LEU A 89 2.91 2.19 9.66
C LEU A 89 4.02 1.15 9.94
N LEU A 90 5.18 1.30 9.32
CA LEU A 90 6.32 0.41 9.56
C LEU A 90 6.79 0.45 11.02
N ILE A 91 6.91 1.64 11.62
CA ILE A 91 7.28 1.78 13.03
C ILE A 91 6.30 1.00 13.93
N VAL A 92 4.99 1.18 13.71
CA VAL A 92 3.96 0.48 14.50
C VAL A 92 4.04 -1.03 14.31
N LEU A 93 4.18 -1.52 13.08
CA LEU A 93 4.26 -2.95 12.79
C LEU A 93 5.48 -3.61 13.42
N GLU A 94 6.59 -2.89 13.53
CA GLU A 94 7.85 -3.42 14.06
C GLU A 94 7.94 -3.36 15.58
N LEU A 95 7.16 -2.47 16.21
CA LEU A 95 6.99 -2.43 17.67
C LEU A 95 5.97 -3.47 18.16
N LEU A 96 5.04 -3.89 17.31
CA LEU A 96 4.00 -4.83 17.67
C LEU A 96 4.44 -6.30 17.52
N PRO A 97 3.93 -7.18 18.42
CA PRO A 97 4.08 -8.61 18.26
C PRO A 97 3.33 -9.10 17.00
N PRO A 98 3.75 -10.23 16.40
CA PRO A 98 3.15 -10.77 15.17
C PRO A 98 1.62 -10.80 15.17
N ASP A 99 1.02 -11.25 16.27
CA ASP A 99 -0.44 -11.44 16.40
C ASP A 99 -1.25 -10.14 16.28
N LYS A 100 -0.65 -8.99 16.62
CA LYS A 100 -1.32 -7.69 16.60
C LYS A 100 -1.05 -6.89 15.32
N ARG A 101 -0.13 -7.35 14.46
CA ARG A 101 0.24 -6.63 13.23
C ARG A 101 -0.93 -6.47 12.28
N THR A 102 -1.75 -7.51 12.13
CA THR A 102 -2.92 -7.49 11.25
C THR A 102 -3.94 -6.43 11.67
N ILE A 103 -4.19 -6.30 12.98
CA ILE A 103 -5.08 -5.29 13.54
C ILE A 103 -4.51 -3.89 13.27
N ALA A 104 -3.20 -3.70 13.50
CA ALA A 104 -2.56 -2.40 13.27
C ALA A 104 -2.60 -1.98 11.81
N SER A 105 -2.32 -2.87 10.87
CA SER A 105 -2.52 -2.61 9.44
C SER A 105 -3.97 -2.24 9.12
N GLY A 106 -4.95 -2.96 9.69
CA GLY A 106 -6.37 -2.65 9.53
C GLY A 106 -6.74 -1.25 10.02
N VAL A 107 -6.24 -0.85 11.20
CA VAL A 107 -6.42 0.51 11.74
C VAL A 107 -5.84 1.56 10.80
N SER A 108 -4.68 1.31 10.19
CA SER A 108 -4.08 2.24 9.23
C SER A 108 -4.89 2.40 7.94
N PHE A 109 -5.51 1.32 7.43
CA PHE A 109 -6.44 1.42 6.29
C PHE A 109 -7.71 2.20 6.65
N VAL A 110 -8.27 1.99 7.85
CA VAL A 110 -9.41 2.79 8.32
C VAL A 110 -9.03 4.26 8.48
N ALA A 111 -7.85 4.56 9.03
CA ALA A 111 -7.35 5.92 9.18
C ALA A 111 -7.16 6.62 7.82
N TRP A 112 -6.69 5.89 6.80
CA TRP A 112 -6.61 6.39 5.43
C TRP A 112 -7.99 6.83 4.90
N THR A 113 -8.98 5.95 5.00
CA THR A 113 -10.33 6.24 4.52
C THR A 113 -11.00 7.38 5.29
N LEU A 114 -10.82 7.44 6.62
CA LEU A 114 -11.28 8.56 7.43
C LEU A 114 -10.61 9.87 7.01
N GLY A 115 -9.32 9.83 6.64
CA GLY A 115 -8.60 10.97 6.08
C GLY A 115 -9.20 11.47 4.75
N LEU A 116 -9.59 10.55 3.85
CA LEU A 116 -10.28 10.91 2.61
C LEU A 116 -11.65 11.53 2.87
N CYS A 117 -12.44 10.94 3.78
CA CYS A 117 -13.74 11.49 4.18
C CYS A 117 -13.60 12.88 4.82
N TRP A 118 -12.58 13.06 5.67
CA TRP A 118 -12.23 14.35 6.26
C TRP A 118 -11.85 15.37 5.20
N ASN A 119 -11.10 14.97 4.17
CA ASN A 119 -10.74 15.84 3.05
C ASN A 119 -11.98 16.30 2.25
N SER A 120 -12.96 15.43 2.00
CA SER A 120 -14.25 15.83 1.40
C SER A 120 -14.98 16.84 2.26
N PHE A 121 -15.04 16.60 3.58
CA PHE A 121 -15.71 17.49 4.52
C PHE A 121 -15.04 18.87 4.58
N MET A 122 -13.71 18.92 4.65
CA MET A 122 -12.94 20.17 4.61
C MET A 122 -13.16 20.92 3.30
N GLY A 123 -13.22 20.21 2.16
CA GLY A 123 -13.52 20.82 0.87
C GLY A 123 -14.89 21.48 0.81
N TRP A 124 -15.89 20.87 1.43
CA TRP A 124 -17.22 21.47 1.56
C TRP A 124 -17.25 22.65 2.55
N ALA A 125 -16.56 22.53 3.69
CA ALA A 125 -16.56 23.54 4.76
C ALA A 125 -15.73 24.78 4.43
N VAL A 126 -14.69 24.66 3.60
CA VAL A 126 -13.76 25.74 3.24
C VAL A 126 -13.83 26.01 1.73
N PRO A 127 -14.63 27.00 1.29
CA PRO A 127 -14.84 27.29 -0.14
C PRO A 127 -13.56 27.73 -0.86
N ASP A 128 -12.65 28.39 -0.15
CA ASP A 128 -11.40 28.91 -0.70
C ASP A 128 -10.32 27.84 -0.74
N TRP A 129 -9.92 27.45 -1.96
CA TRP A 129 -8.91 26.41 -2.19
C TRP A 129 -7.55 26.70 -1.53
N ARG A 130 -7.20 27.98 -1.32
CA ARG A 130 -5.95 28.39 -0.65
C ARG A 130 -5.99 28.07 0.84
N TYR A 131 -7.10 28.43 1.51
CA TYR A 131 -7.31 28.12 2.92
C TYR A 131 -7.52 26.62 3.12
N LEU A 132 -8.18 25.94 2.18
CA LEU A 132 -8.28 24.48 2.18
C LEU A 132 -6.90 23.81 2.12
N ALA A 133 -6.02 24.25 1.21
CA ALA A 133 -4.67 23.72 1.11
C ALA A 133 -3.86 23.94 2.41
N LEU A 134 -3.99 25.11 3.06
CA LEU A 134 -3.36 25.35 4.36
C LEU A 134 -3.98 24.47 5.47
N ALA A 135 -5.31 24.42 5.55
CA ALA A 135 -6.05 23.66 6.55
C ALA A 135 -5.77 22.16 6.48
N SER A 136 -5.60 21.59 5.27
CA SER A 136 -5.28 20.17 5.10
C SER A 136 -3.84 19.83 5.49
N ASN A 137 -2.90 20.79 5.45
CA ASN A 137 -1.49 20.55 5.79
C ASN A 137 -1.11 20.99 7.21
N LEU A 138 -1.86 21.91 7.82
CA LEU A 138 -1.60 22.41 9.18
C LEU A 138 -1.57 21.30 10.26
N PRO A 139 -2.43 20.25 10.22
CA PRO A 139 -2.36 19.15 11.17
C PRO A 139 -1.02 18.41 11.13
N MET A 140 -0.29 18.45 10.00
CA MET A 140 1.02 17.81 9.91
C MET A 140 2.05 18.45 10.85
N ALA A 141 1.91 19.75 11.14
CA ALA A 141 2.80 20.44 12.07
C ALA A 141 2.67 19.92 13.51
N ILE A 142 1.50 19.39 13.88
CA ILE A 142 1.25 18.81 15.21
C ILE A 142 2.16 17.61 15.47
N PHE A 143 2.53 16.85 14.43
CA PHE A 143 3.41 15.68 14.59
C PHE A 143 4.83 16.06 15.06
N PHE A 144 5.31 17.28 14.82
CA PHE A 144 6.58 17.75 15.39
C PHE A 144 6.55 17.84 16.91
N ALA A 145 5.40 18.19 17.51
CA ALA A 145 5.25 18.16 18.96
C ALA A 145 5.38 16.73 19.51
N LEU A 146 5.01 15.72 18.70
CA LEU A 146 5.12 14.31 19.03
C LEU A 146 6.51 13.72 18.77
N TYR A 147 7.49 14.52 18.31
CA TYR A 147 8.85 14.04 18.00
C TYR A 147 9.48 13.27 19.15
N ARG A 148 9.32 13.72 20.40
CA ARG A 148 9.92 13.04 21.55
C ARG A 148 9.23 11.73 21.94
N ILE A 149 7.97 11.55 21.54
CA ILE A 149 7.14 10.40 21.93
C ILE A 149 7.38 9.22 20.99
N ILE A 150 7.49 9.49 19.68
CA ILE A 150 7.66 8.44 18.67
C ILE A 150 9.08 7.85 18.78
N PRO A 151 9.24 6.55 19.11
CA PRO A 151 10.55 5.90 19.10
C PRO A 151 11.00 5.58 17.66
N GLU A 152 12.30 5.34 17.48
CA GLU A 152 12.80 4.75 16.23
C GLU A 152 12.55 3.24 16.22
N SER A 153 12.48 2.63 15.04
CA SER A 153 12.25 1.19 14.92
C SER A 153 13.39 0.36 15.53
N PRO A 154 13.10 -0.59 16.45
CA PRO A 154 14.12 -1.46 17.03
C PRO A 154 14.74 -2.40 15.98
N ARG A 155 13.95 -2.84 14.99
CA ARG A 155 14.43 -3.70 13.89
C ARG A 155 15.38 -2.94 12.96
N TRP A 156 15.08 -1.68 12.66
CA TRP A 156 16.00 -0.85 11.89
C TRP A 156 17.33 -0.66 12.62
N LEU A 157 17.26 -0.28 13.90
CA LEU A 157 18.45 -0.08 14.74
C LEU A 157 19.31 -1.35 14.80
N LEU A 158 18.67 -2.53 14.93
CA LEU A 158 19.35 -3.82 14.87
C LEU A 158 20.05 -4.04 13.52
N SER A 159 19.35 -3.80 12.40
CA SER A 159 19.90 -3.96 11.05
C SER A 159 21.11 -3.06 10.76
N GLN A 160 21.22 -1.92 11.47
CA GLN A 160 22.33 -0.97 11.39
C GLN A 160 23.45 -1.25 12.42
N GLY A 161 23.31 -2.31 13.23
CA GLY A 161 24.27 -2.64 14.29
C GLY A 161 24.21 -1.73 15.52
N ARG A 162 23.16 -0.90 15.65
CA ARG A 162 22.94 0.01 16.80
C ARG A 162 22.23 -0.72 17.95
N ILE A 163 22.88 -1.75 18.49
CA ILE A 163 22.28 -2.69 19.46
C ILE A 163 21.82 -2.00 20.75
N LYS A 164 22.66 -1.14 21.33
CA LYS A 164 22.35 -0.43 22.59
C LYS A 164 21.09 0.41 22.48
N GLU A 165 20.90 1.07 21.35
CA GLU A 165 19.72 1.90 21.12
C GLU A 165 18.46 1.05 20.91
N ALA A 166 18.58 -0.06 20.19
CA ALA A 166 17.50 -1.03 20.03
C ALA A 166 17.05 -1.58 21.39
N ALA A 167 18.00 -1.97 22.25
CA ALA A 167 17.73 -2.43 23.61
C ALA A 167 16.99 -1.36 24.44
N ASN A 168 17.44 -0.10 24.38
CA ASN A 168 16.79 1.01 25.09
C ASN A 168 15.33 1.23 24.64
N VAL A 169 15.05 1.10 23.34
CA VAL A 169 13.67 1.20 22.82
C VAL A 169 12.82 0.05 23.36
N LEU A 170 13.31 -1.18 23.30
CA LEU A 170 12.59 -2.36 23.80
C LEU A 170 12.33 -2.30 25.30
N ILE A 171 13.29 -1.82 26.09
CA ILE A 171 13.12 -1.58 27.54
C ILE A 171 12.01 -0.58 27.79
N LYS A 172 12.00 0.56 27.08
CA LYS A 172 10.93 1.56 27.20
C LYS A 172 9.55 0.98 26.87
N VAL A 173 9.45 0.21 25.79
CA VAL A 173 8.20 -0.48 25.41
C VAL A 173 7.78 -1.49 26.48
N GLY A 174 8.73 -2.24 27.05
CA GLY A 174 8.49 -3.18 28.15
C GLY A 174 7.94 -2.50 29.41
N ILE A 175 8.49 -1.34 29.78
CA ILE A 175 8.00 -0.50 30.88
C ILE A 175 6.57 -0.02 30.60
N SER A 176 6.32 0.51 29.40
CA SER A 176 4.98 1.00 29.00
C SER A 176 3.93 -0.12 28.97
N ASN A 177 4.33 -1.35 28.68
CA ASN A 177 3.46 -2.53 28.72
C ASN A 177 3.25 -3.09 30.14
N GLY A 178 3.88 -2.51 31.17
CA GLY A 178 3.70 -2.92 32.57
C GLY A 178 4.40 -4.24 32.94
N LYS A 179 5.43 -4.67 32.21
CA LYS A 179 6.21 -5.86 32.60
C LYS A 179 6.89 -5.62 33.96
N ARG A 180 6.57 -6.46 34.94
CA ARG A 180 7.13 -6.40 36.31
C ARG A 180 8.61 -6.76 36.41
N SER A 181 9.10 -7.60 35.49
CA SER A 181 10.51 -7.97 35.37
C SER A 181 10.97 -7.59 33.97
N ILE A 182 11.88 -6.61 33.91
CA ILE A 182 12.54 -6.19 32.69
C ILE A 182 13.93 -6.84 32.74
N PRO A 183 14.32 -7.64 31.74
CA PRO A 183 15.64 -8.25 31.68
C PRO A 183 16.74 -7.17 31.79
N SER A 184 17.92 -7.54 32.29
CA SER A 184 19.02 -6.59 32.35
C SER A 184 19.38 -6.11 30.94
N GLN A 185 19.78 -4.84 30.79
CA GLN A 185 20.10 -4.28 29.47
C GLN A 185 21.14 -5.14 28.73
N SER A 186 22.11 -5.70 29.46
CA SER A 186 23.15 -6.60 28.95
C SER A 186 22.61 -7.91 28.38
N GLU A 187 21.55 -8.49 28.96
CA GLU A 187 20.91 -9.71 28.45
C GLU A 187 20.25 -9.44 27.10
N ILE A 188 19.47 -8.35 27.00
CA ILE A 188 18.80 -7.95 25.77
C ILE A 188 19.82 -7.62 24.68
N GLU A 189 20.90 -6.91 25.02
CA GLU A 189 21.97 -6.61 24.07
C GLU A 189 22.64 -7.89 23.55
N THR A 190 22.84 -8.90 24.40
CA THR A 190 23.43 -10.19 24.01
C THR A 190 22.52 -10.96 23.05
N GLU A 191 21.22 -11.04 23.36
CA GLU A 191 20.23 -11.68 22.49
C GLU A 191 20.13 -10.99 21.13
N LEU A 192 20.08 -9.65 21.12
CA LEU A 192 20.09 -8.87 19.88
C LEU A 192 21.38 -9.05 19.08
N LEU A 193 22.54 -9.16 19.73
CA LEU A 193 23.81 -9.46 19.03
C LEU A 193 23.79 -10.84 18.36
N LEU A 194 23.19 -11.85 18.99
CA LEU A 194 23.03 -13.17 18.39
C LEU A 194 22.15 -13.11 17.14
N LEU A 195 21.01 -12.42 17.23
CA LEU A 195 20.09 -12.21 16.09
C LEU A 195 20.78 -11.45 14.94
N TYR A 196 21.50 -10.36 15.25
CA TYR A 196 22.26 -9.61 14.24
C TYR A 196 23.30 -10.47 13.52
N ASN A 197 24.01 -11.32 14.26
CA ASN A 197 25.01 -12.22 13.67
C ASN A 197 24.38 -13.33 12.83
N GLN A 198 23.15 -13.77 13.15
CA GLN A 198 22.39 -14.71 12.32
C GLN A 198 21.95 -14.03 11.00
N GLU A 199 21.34 -12.84 11.08
CA GLU A 199 20.91 -12.07 9.89
C GLU A 199 22.09 -11.71 8.98
N LYS A 200 23.28 -11.46 9.55
CA LYS A 200 24.49 -11.17 8.77
C LYS A 200 25.08 -12.40 8.07
N LYS A 201 24.88 -13.60 8.66
CA LYS A 201 25.30 -14.88 8.07
C LYS A 201 24.38 -15.33 6.93
N GLU A 202 23.10 -14.98 7.01
CA GLU A 202 22.20 -15.07 5.87
C GLU A 202 22.61 -14.01 4.84
N GLU A 203 23.54 -14.34 3.94
CA GLU A 203 23.93 -13.46 2.83
C GLU A 203 22.68 -12.91 2.15
N ARG A 204 22.60 -11.57 2.01
CA ARG A 204 21.56 -10.89 1.25
C ARG A 204 21.57 -11.43 -0.17
N ILE A 205 20.70 -12.40 -0.45
CA ILE A 205 20.62 -13.02 -1.76
C ILE A 205 20.33 -11.91 -2.77
N GLY A 206 21.27 -11.69 -3.70
CA GLY A 206 21.15 -10.63 -4.67
C GLY A 206 19.88 -10.79 -5.52
N PHE A 207 19.18 -9.68 -5.74
CA PHE A 207 17.94 -9.58 -6.54
C PHE A 207 18.01 -10.30 -7.91
N LYS A 208 19.21 -10.39 -8.50
CA LYS A 208 19.46 -11.12 -9.75
C LYS A 208 19.08 -12.61 -9.68
N LYS A 209 19.12 -13.25 -8.51
CA LYS A 209 18.72 -14.65 -8.35
C LYS A 209 17.21 -14.86 -8.51
N ILE A 210 16.37 -13.83 -8.37
CA ILE A 210 14.93 -13.91 -8.60
C ILE A 210 14.62 -14.27 -10.05
N PHE A 211 15.34 -13.65 -10.99
CA PHE A 211 15.12 -13.87 -12.42
C PHE A 211 15.63 -15.23 -12.92
N GLN A 212 16.37 -15.97 -12.08
CA GLN A 212 16.86 -17.31 -12.42
C GLN A 212 15.75 -18.36 -12.31
N TYR A 213 14.82 -18.18 -11.38
CA TYR A 213 13.72 -19.12 -11.13
C TYR A 213 12.49 -18.77 -11.98
N HIS A 214 12.03 -19.73 -12.79
CA HIS A 214 10.99 -19.48 -13.79
C HIS A 214 9.65 -19.08 -13.15
N ARG A 215 9.22 -19.77 -12.09
CA ARG A 215 7.92 -19.53 -11.45
C ARG A 215 7.87 -18.17 -10.74
N ILE A 216 8.91 -17.86 -9.96
CA ILE A 216 9.01 -16.59 -9.24
C ILE A 216 9.03 -15.42 -10.22
N ARG A 217 9.73 -15.55 -11.35
CA ARG A 217 9.72 -14.55 -12.42
C ARG A 217 8.31 -14.35 -12.99
N THR A 218 7.58 -15.44 -13.27
CA THR A 218 6.21 -15.37 -13.79
C THR A 218 5.25 -14.74 -12.78
N TRP A 219 5.33 -15.10 -11.51
CA TRP A 219 4.49 -14.48 -10.46
C TRP A 219 4.86 -13.03 -10.21
N THR A 220 6.15 -12.68 -10.24
CA THR A 220 6.58 -11.28 -10.13
C THR A 220 6.04 -10.45 -11.29
N ALA A 221 6.11 -10.95 -12.53
CA ALA A 221 5.54 -10.28 -13.69
C ALA A 221 4.00 -10.15 -13.58
N ALA A 222 3.31 -11.20 -13.11
CA ALA A 222 1.87 -11.16 -12.86
C ALA A 222 1.51 -10.10 -11.81
N LEU A 223 2.21 -10.05 -10.67
CA LEU A 223 2.01 -9.06 -9.62
C LEU A 223 2.25 -7.63 -10.11
N ILE A 224 3.25 -7.41 -10.97
CA ILE A 224 3.50 -6.10 -11.59
C ILE A 224 2.31 -5.70 -12.47
N ILE A 225 1.82 -6.59 -13.35
CA ILE A 225 0.68 -6.31 -14.22
C ILE A 225 -0.59 -6.03 -13.40
N LEU A 226 -0.82 -6.81 -12.35
CA LEU A 226 -1.96 -6.63 -11.44
C LEU A 226 -1.88 -5.31 -10.68
N SER A 227 -0.70 -4.97 -10.17
CA SER A 227 -0.43 -3.68 -9.52
C SER A 227 -0.72 -2.52 -10.48
N CYS A 228 -0.18 -2.58 -11.70
CA CYS A 228 -0.45 -1.63 -12.77
C CYS A 228 -1.96 -1.43 -13.03
N GLY A 229 -2.72 -2.52 -13.11
CA GLY A 229 -4.17 -2.48 -13.29
C GLY A 229 -4.90 -1.85 -12.09
N ILE A 230 -4.59 -2.28 -10.86
CA ILE A 230 -5.22 -1.77 -9.62
C ILE A 230 -4.99 -0.28 -9.47
N PHE A 231 -3.73 0.17 -9.57
CA PHE A 231 -3.39 1.57 -9.34
C PHE A 231 -3.94 2.50 -10.44
N LEU A 232 -3.99 2.05 -11.70
CA LEU A 232 -4.64 2.80 -12.77
C LEU A 232 -6.14 3.00 -12.48
N VAL A 233 -6.86 1.91 -12.19
CA VAL A 233 -8.31 1.99 -11.97
C VAL A 233 -8.62 2.76 -10.69
N TYR A 234 -7.87 2.50 -9.61
CA TYR A 234 -7.99 3.25 -8.36
C TYR A 234 -7.76 4.75 -8.59
N GLY A 235 -6.72 5.12 -9.35
CA GLY A 235 -6.46 6.51 -9.72
C GLY A 235 -7.63 7.16 -10.47
N CYS A 236 -8.23 6.46 -11.43
CA CYS A 236 -9.42 6.94 -12.14
C CYS A 236 -10.62 7.13 -11.20
N LEU A 237 -10.88 6.18 -10.31
CA LEU A 237 -11.99 6.23 -9.35
C LEU A 237 -11.83 7.34 -8.32
N VAL A 238 -10.61 7.62 -7.86
CA VAL A 238 -10.32 8.76 -6.95
C VAL A 238 -10.58 10.11 -7.63
N LEU A 239 -10.35 10.19 -8.94
CA LEU A 239 -10.56 11.40 -9.74
C LEU A 239 -12.01 11.54 -10.25
N SER A 240 -12.88 10.56 -10.02
CA SER A 240 -14.29 10.54 -10.46
C SER A 240 -15.19 11.43 -9.58
N ASN A 241 -14.82 12.70 -9.40
CA ASN A 241 -15.51 13.64 -8.52
C ASN A 241 -16.66 14.40 -9.19
N ASP A 242 -16.80 14.34 -10.52
CA ASP A 242 -17.77 15.13 -11.29
C ASP A 242 -18.99 14.33 -11.80
N ILE A 243 -19.32 13.20 -11.15
CA ILE A 243 -20.47 12.36 -11.54
C ILE A 243 -21.78 13.12 -11.38
N ILE A 244 -22.03 13.65 -10.17
CA ILE A 244 -23.10 14.61 -9.89
C ILE A 244 -22.52 16.01 -10.04
N LYS A 245 -22.99 16.74 -11.05
CA LYS A 245 -22.43 18.05 -11.45
C LYS A 245 -22.51 19.13 -10.35
N ASP A 246 -23.46 18.99 -9.42
CA ASP A 246 -23.72 20.03 -8.42
C ASP A 246 -22.96 19.85 -7.10
N ASN A 247 -22.37 18.67 -6.82
CA ASN A 247 -21.75 18.38 -5.52
C ASN A 247 -20.50 17.48 -5.61
N MET A 248 -19.37 18.05 -6.04
CA MET A 248 -18.10 17.30 -6.15
C MET A 248 -17.62 16.69 -4.82
N PHE A 249 -17.85 17.37 -3.69
CA PHE A 249 -17.44 16.90 -2.37
C PHE A 249 -18.30 15.73 -1.88
N LEU A 250 -19.59 15.72 -2.23
CA LEU A 250 -20.50 14.61 -1.92
C LEU A 250 -20.09 13.36 -2.71
N ASN A 251 -19.77 13.49 -3.99
CA ASN A 251 -19.26 12.39 -4.81
C ASN A 251 -17.99 11.80 -4.18
N HIS A 252 -17.00 12.64 -3.84
CA HIS A 252 -15.77 12.17 -3.21
C HIS A 252 -16.02 11.50 -1.85
N PHE A 253 -16.94 12.04 -1.05
CA PHE A 253 -17.31 11.46 0.25
C PHE A 253 -17.96 10.07 0.11
N ILE A 254 -18.95 9.93 -0.78
CA ILE A 254 -19.63 8.65 -1.04
C ILE A 254 -18.64 7.61 -1.58
N LEU A 255 -17.76 8.01 -2.51
CA LEU A 255 -16.72 7.10 -3.00
C LEU A 255 -15.72 6.74 -1.89
N SER A 256 -15.41 7.65 -0.96
CA SER A 256 -14.45 7.38 0.12
C SER A 256 -15.03 6.46 1.19
N ILE A 257 -16.29 6.67 1.62
CA ILE A 257 -16.89 5.85 2.69
C ILE A 257 -17.01 4.37 2.28
N PHE A 258 -17.15 4.07 0.99
CA PHE A 258 -17.20 2.70 0.46
C PHE A 258 -15.85 1.94 0.57
N GLU A 259 -14.74 2.62 0.88
CA GLU A 259 -13.48 1.94 1.20
C GLU A 259 -13.51 1.28 2.59
N LEU A 260 -14.29 1.81 3.56
CA LEU A 260 -14.41 1.22 4.90
C LEU A 260 -14.94 -0.23 4.86
N PRO A 261 -16.11 -0.51 4.25
CA PRO A 261 -16.60 -1.88 4.14
C PRO A 261 -15.68 -2.74 3.27
N SER A 262 -15.01 -2.17 2.27
CA SER A 262 -14.03 -2.89 1.44
C SER A 262 -12.91 -3.51 2.28
N ASN A 263 -12.32 -2.76 3.21
CA ASN A 263 -11.23 -3.28 4.06
C ASN A 263 -11.68 -4.47 4.91
N VAL A 264 -12.92 -4.44 5.41
CA VAL A 264 -13.51 -5.55 6.18
C VAL A 264 -13.77 -6.76 5.28
N PHE A 265 -14.35 -6.53 4.10
CA PHE A 265 -14.55 -7.59 3.11
C PHE A 265 -13.24 -8.19 2.64
N GLY A 266 -12.19 -7.39 2.43
CA GLY A 266 -10.86 -7.86 2.04
C GLY A 266 -10.24 -8.78 3.08
N TYR A 267 -10.33 -8.42 4.36
CA TYR A 267 -9.88 -9.28 5.45
C TYR A 267 -10.62 -10.64 5.45
N PHE A 268 -11.95 -10.62 5.44
CA PHE A 268 -12.74 -11.86 5.45
C PHE A 268 -12.56 -12.70 4.20
N SER A 269 -12.56 -12.09 3.01
CA SER A 269 -12.34 -12.77 1.74
C SER A 269 -10.97 -13.46 1.72
N CYS A 270 -9.90 -12.76 2.11
CA CYS A 270 -8.55 -13.35 2.18
C CYS A 270 -8.49 -14.55 3.14
N THR A 271 -9.12 -14.45 4.31
CA THR A 271 -9.09 -15.52 5.32
C THR A 271 -9.95 -16.73 4.93
N TYR A 272 -11.12 -16.52 4.30
CA TYR A 272 -12.06 -17.60 4.01
C TYR A 272 -11.93 -18.19 2.60
N LEU A 273 -11.90 -17.34 1.56
CA LEU A 273 -11.96 -17.74 0.15
C LEU A 273 -10.58 -18.05 -0.45
N GLY A 274 -9.50 -17.63 0.20
CA GLY A 274 -8.15 -17.66 -0.35
C GLY A 274 -7.76 -16.38 -1.09
N ARG A 275 -6.48 -16.20 -1.39
CA ARG A 275 -5.95 -14.97 -2.00
C ARG A 275 -6.18 -14.94 -3.51
N GLN A 276 -5.97 -16.05 -4.20
CA GLN A 276 -6.08 -16.13 -5.66
C GLN A 276 -7.54 -15.93 -6.09
N VAL A 277 -8.47 -16.64 -5.45
CA VAL A 277 -9.90 -16.56 -5.73
C VAL A 277 -10.45 -15.18 -5.39
N THR A 278 -10.03 -14.60 -4.26
CA THR A 278 -10.46 -13.24 -3.90
C THR A 278 -10.00 -12.22 -4.94
N MET A 279 -8.75 -12.32 -5.39
CA MET A 279 -8.23 -11.43 -6.44
C MET A 279 -8.99 -11.60 -7.76
N PHE A 280 -9.24 -12.83 -8.21
CA PHE A 280 -10.04 -13.07 -9.41
C PHE A 280 -11.45 -12.47 -9.29
N LYS A 281 -12.13 -12.74 -8.17
CA LYS A 281 -13.48 -12.25 -7.87
C LYS A 281 -13.55 -10.73 -7.93
N THR A 282 -12.62 -10.02 -7.28
CA THR A 282 -12.65 -8.55 -7.21
C THR A 282 -12.43 -7.91 -8.57
N PHE A 283 -11.47 -8.41 -9.36
CA PHE A 283 -11.25 -7.94 -10.73
C PHE A 283 -12.43 -8.24 -11.66
N PHE A 284 -12.99 -9.45 -11.57
CA PHE A 284 -14.14 -9.84 -12.40
C PHE A 284 -15.39 -9.02 -12.10
N LEU A 285 -15.71 -8.81 -10.82
CA LEU A 285 -16.84 -7.98 -10.42
C LEU A 285 -16.62 -6.52 -10.80
N SER A 286 -15.40 -6.00 -10.64
CA SER A 286 -15.06 -4.65 -11.07
C SER A 286 -15.16 -4.46 -12.59
N ALA A 287 -14.79 -5.47 -13.38
CA ALA A 287 -14.97 -5.48 -14.83
C ALA A 287 -16.45 -5.42 -15.21
N LEU A 288 -17.29 -6.29 -14.61
CA LEU A 288 -18.72 -6.29 -14.86
C LEU A 288 -19.34 -4.92 -14.56
N LEU A 289 -18.97 -4.31 -13.42
CA LEU A 289 -19.47 -3.00 -13.04
C LEU A 289 -18.95 -1.89 -13.98
N SER A 290 -17.69 -1.96 -14.42
CA SER A 290 -17.12 -1.00 -15.39
C SER A 290 -17.86 -1.04 -16.72
N PHE A 291 -18.22 -2.24 -17.18
CA PHE A 291 -19.05 -2.42 -18.38
C PHE A 291 -20.45 -1.81 -18.19
N THR A 292 -21.09 -2.06 -17.06
CA THR A 292 -22.42 -1.47 -16.78
C THR A 292 -22.36 0.06 -16.64
N ALA A 293 -21.31 0.59 -16.02
CA ALA A 293 -21.12 2.03 -15.80
C ALA A 293 -21.05 2.80 -17.12
N ALA A 294 -20.46 2.22 -18.17
CA ALA A 294 -20.38 2.82 -19.50
C ALA A 294 -21.76 3.00 -20.18
N LEU A 295 -22.78 2.25 -19.76
CA LEU A 295 -24.11 2.24 -20.37
C LEU A 295 -25.14 3.08 -19.60
N ILE A 296 -24.87 3.40 -18.33
CA ILE A 296 -25.80 4.08 -17.44
C ILE A 296 -25.78 5.59 -17.71
N LYS A 297 -26.97 6.17 -17.86
CA LYS A 297 -27.16 7.63 -18.04
C LYS A 297 -27.59 8.35 -16.77
N ASP A 298 -28.17 7.63 -15.80
CA ASP A 298 -28.59 8.19 -14.52
C ASP A 298 -27.38 8.41 -13.60
N GLN A 299 -27.20 9.64 -13.12
CA GLN A 299 -26.06 10.06 -12.33
C GLN A 299 -26.02 9.40 -10.94
N TRP A 300 -27.16 9.17 -10.30
CA TRP A 300 -27.22 8.56 -8.97
C TRP A 300 -26.90 7.07 -9.03
N ILE A 301 -27.47 6.39 -10.04
CA ILE A 301 -27.17 4.97 -10.28
C ILE A 301 -25.69 4.81 -10.65
N LEU A 302 -25.17 5.70 -11.51
CA LEU A 302 -23.75 5.69 -11.87
C LEU A 302 -22.86 5.86 -10.64
N LEU A 303 -23.16 6.81 -9.75
CA LEU A 303 -22.39 7.04 -8.52
C LEU A 303 -22.34 5.80 -7.64
N VAL A 304 -23.47 5.11 -7.45
CA VAL A 304 -23.53 3.87 -6.67
C VAL A 304 -22.70 2.76 -7.33
N VAL A 305 -22.81 2.60 -8.65
CA VAL A 305 -22.01 1.62 -9.41
C VAL A 305 -20.51 1.94 -9.29
N VAL A 306 -20.10 3.20 -9.40
CA VAL A 306 -18.71 3.64 -9.21
C VAL A 306 -18.24 3.40 -7.78
N ALA A 307 -19.10 3.61 -6.77
CA ALA A 307 -18.77 3.32 -5.38
C ALA A 307 -18.52 1.82 -5.15
N PHE A 308 -19.33 0.94 -5.74
CA PHE A 308 -19.08 -0.51 -5.71
C PHE A 308 -17.82 -0.91 -6.49
N MET A 309 -17.54 -0.28 -7.64
CA MET A 309 -16.26 -0.48 -8.35
C MET A 309 -15.07 -0.15 -7.45
N LYS A 310 -15.16 0.96 -6.72
CA LYS A 310 -14.12 1.38 -5.78
C LYS A 310 -13.98 0.43 -4.60
N LEU A 311 -15.07 -0.10 -4.08
CA LEU A 311 -15.07 -1.12 -3.04
C LEU A 311 -14.27 -2.37 -3.49
N PHE A 312 -14.55 -2.91 -4.68
CA PHE A 312 -13.83 -4.09 -5.17
C PHE A 312 -12.36 -3.80 -5.49
N MET A 313 -12.06 -2.59 -5.95
CA MET A 313 -10.68 -2.17 -6.24
C MET A 313 -9.83 -2.01 -4.99
N THR A 314 -10.39 -1.43 -3.93
CA THR A 314 -9.71 -1.36 -2.63
C THR A 314 -9.51 -2.75 -2.04
N GLU A 315 -10.45 -3.68 -2.24
CA GLU A 315 -10.33 -5.08 -1.83
C GLU A 315 -9.17 -5.76 -2.59
N ALA A 316 -9.08 -5.54 -3.91
CA ALA A 316 -7.98 -6.04 -4.74
C ALA A 316 -6.62 -5.46 -4.31
N MET A 317 -6.56 -4.18 -3.95
CA MET A 317 -5.34 -3.54 -3.43
C MET A 317 -4.90 -4.20 -2.12
N TYR A 318 -5.81 -4.45 -1.18
CA TYR A 318 -5.51 -5.17 0.06
C TYR A 318 -4.91 -6.56 -0.21
N VAL A 319 -5.55 -7.35 -1.09
CA VAL A 319 -5.08 -8.69 -1.47
C VAL A 319 -3.71 -8.62 -2.12
N LEU A 320 -3.44 -7.62 -2.97
CA LEU A 320 -2.14 -7.41 -3.62
C LEU A 320 -1.01 -7.26 -2.58
N TYR A 321 -1.22 -6.47 -1.52
CA TYR A 321 -0.22 -6.31 -0.45
C TYR A 321 0.02 -7.62 0.31
N VAL A 322 -1.05 -8.35 0.62
CA VAL A 322 -0.96 -9.64 1.34
C VAL A 322 -0.23 -10.68 0.50
N ILE A 323 -0.69 -10.94 -0.73
CA ILE A 323 -0.11 -11.98 -1.58
C ILE A 323 1.34 -11.66 -1.98
N SER A 324 1.67 -10.37 -2.19
CA SER A 324 3.05 -9.97 -2.44
C SER A 324 3.95 -10.27 -1.24
N SER A 325 3.44 -10.11 -0.01
CA SER A 325 4.19 -10.47 1.20
C SER A 325 4.34 -11.98 1.41
N GLU A 326 3.41 -12.79 0.90
CA GLU A 326 3.42 -14.25 1.04
C GLU A 326 4.24 -14.96 -0.04
N ILE A 327 4.27 -14.42 -1.27
CA ILE A 327 5.02 -15.02 -2.40
C ILE A 327 6.53 -14.74 -2.29
N PHE A 328 6.92 -13.52 -1.92
CA PHE A 328 8.34 -13.17 -1.89
C PHE A 328 9.03 -13.72 -0.62
N PRO A 329 10.18 -14.39 -0.76
CA PRO A 329 10.95 -14.88 0.38
C PRO A 329 11.54 -13.73 1.19
N THR A 330 11.75 -13.98 2.48
CA THR A 330 12.05 -12.95 3.49
C THR A 330 13.23 -12.04 3.10
N SER A 331 14.26 -12.59 2.44
CA SER A 331 15.47 -11.85 2.02
C SER A 331 15.23 -10.77 0.94
N ILE A 332 14.19 -10.93 0.11
CA ILE A 332 13.88 -10.05 -1.03
C ILE A 332 12.46 -9.47 -0.97
N ARG A 333 11.67 -9.83 0.05
CA ARG A 333 10.27 -9.46 0.21
C ARG A 333 10.02 -7.97 0.09
N SER A 334 10.74 -7.15 0.84
CA SER A 334 10.59 -5.69 0.81
C SER A 334 10.90 -5.11 -0.57
N THR A 335 11.92 -5.64 -1.26
CA THR A 335 12.32 -5.18 -2.59
C THR A 335 11.30 -5.59 -3.66
N GLY A 336 10.79 -6.83 -3.61
CA GLY A 336 9.78 -7.32 -4.54
C GLY A 336 8.47 -6.55 -4.44
N ILE A 337 7.99 -6.32 -3.21
CA ILE A 337 6.81 -5.48 -2.95
C ILE A 337 7.04 -4.06 -3.46
N GLY A 338 8.19 -3.45 -3.16
CA GLY A 338 8.52 -2.09 -3.59
C GLY A 338 8.48 -1.92 -5.10
N ILE A 339 9.02 -2.87 -5.86
CA ILE A 339 9.00 -2.85 -7.34
C ILE A 339 7.56 -2.90 -7.86
N CYS A 340 6.73 -3.81 -7.35
CA CYS A 340 5.33 -3.92 -7.77
C CYS A 340 4.60 -2.58 -7.55
N ILE A 341 4.83 -1.93 -6.40
CA ILE A 341 4.19 -0.66 -6.07
C ILE A 341 4.70 0.49 -6.94
N VAL A 342 6.01 0.57 -7.22
CA VAL A 342 6.58 1.63 -8.07
C VAL A 342 6.01 1.55 -9.50
N PHE A 343 5.91 0.34 -10.08
CA PHE A 343 5.26 0.15 -11.38
C PHE A 343 3.76 0.49 -11.33
N GLY A 344 3.07 0.12 -10.24
CA GLY A 344 1.69 0.51 -9.99
C GLY A 344 1.49 2.03 -10.00
N PHE A 345 2.28 2.77 -9.22
CA PHE A 345 2.24 4.23 -9.21
C PHE A 345 2.59 4.85 -10.56
N THR A 346 3.50 4.22 -11.33
CA THR A 346 3.81 4.68 -12.69
C THR A 346 2.58 4.63 -13.57
N MET A 347 1.74 3.58 -13.47
CA MET A 347 0.47 3.52 -14.19
C MET A 347 -0.58 4.48 -13.63
N MET A 348 -0.55 4.79 -12.34
CA MET A 348 -1.44 5.79 -11.74
C MET A 348 -1.26 7.18 -12.37
N ILE A 349 -0.06 7.52 -12.87
CA ILE A 349 0.23 8.77 -13.59
C ILE A 349 -0.65 8.93 -14.84
N ALA A 350 -1.05 7.82 -15.47
CA ALA A 350 -1.91 7.84 -16.66
C ALA A 350 -3.39 8.13 -16.32
N SER A 351 -3.82 7.97 -15.06
CA SER A 351 -5.22 8.06 -14.66
C SER A 351 -5.88 9.41 -14.96
N PRO A 352 -5.26 10.58 -14.67
CA PRO A 352 -5.82 11.87 -15.05
C PRO A 352 -6.03 12.01 -16.57
N PHE A 353 -5.10 11.49 -17.38
CA PHE A 353 -5.22 11.52 -18.84
C PHE A 353 -6.38 10.66 -19.33
N VAL A 354 -6.66 9.54 -18.66
CA VAL A 354 -7.82 8.69 -18.98
C VAL A 354 -9.13 9.36 -18.58
N MET A 355 -9.19 9.95 -17.39
CA MET A 355 -10.41 10.56 -16.84
C MET A 355 -10.84 11.84 -17.57
N PHE A 356 -9.88 12.70 -17.92
CA PHE A 356 -10.13 13.98 -18.58
C PHE A 356 -9.93 13.91 -20.10
N ALA A 357 -10.03 12.72 -20.70
CA ALA A 357 -9.92 12.57 -22.15
C ALA A 357 -11.19 13.06 -22.87
N GLU A 358 -11.03 13.74 -24.00
CA GLU A 358 -12.13 14.28 -24.82
C GLU A 358 -12.89 13.21 -25.66
N PHE A 359 -12.65 11.91 -25.40
CA PHE A 359 -13.27 10.79 -26.15
C PHE A 359 -14.69 10.42 -25.65
N GLY A 360 -15.30 11.27 -24.82
CA GLY A 360 -16.66 11.11 -24.29
C GLY A 360 -16.71 10.50 -22.88
N SER A 361 -17.83 10.68 -22.19
CA SER A 361 -18.00 10.30 -20.78
C SER A 361 -17.91 8.81 -20.50
N ALA A 362 -18.09 7.96 -21.50
CA ALA A 362 -17.99 6.50 -21.38
C ALA A 362 -16.54 5.98 -21.49
N PHE A 363 -15.62 6.78 -22.06
CA PHE A 363 -14.26 6.35 -22.36
C PHE A 363 -13.46 5.87 -21.13
N PRO A 364 -13.47 6.58 -19.98
CA PRO A 364 -12.72 6.13 -18.80
C PRO A 364 -13.18 4.75 -18.32
N TYR A 365 -14.49 4.47 -18.39
CA TYR A 365 -15.07 3.18 -17.99
C TYR A 365 -14.66 2.04 -18.92
N TRP A 366 -14.51 2.29 -20.22
CA TRP A 366 -13.98 1.29 -21.16
C TRP A 366 -12.52 0.95 -20.91
N VAL A 367 -11.70 1.96 -20.56
CA VAL A 367 -10.29 1.73 -20.19
C VAL A 367 -10.20 0.92 -18.89
N MET A 368 -11.01 1.27 -17.88
CA MET A 368 -11.10 0.51 -16.63
C MET A 368 -11.61 -0.93 -16.86
N PHE A 369 -12.56 -1.13 -17.77
CA PHE A 369 -13.02 -2.47 -18.17
C PHE A 369 -11.89 -3.29 -18.81
N GLY A 370 -11.14 -2.71 -19.75
CA GLY A 370 -10.03 -3.40 -20.39
C GLY A 370 -8.94 -3.81 -19.39
N SER A 371 -8.55 -2.90 -18.49
CA SER A 371 -7.52 -3.20 -17.47
C SER A 371 -7.98 -4.25 -16.46
N THR A 372 -9.26 -4.22 -16.06
CA THR A 372 -9.82 -5.19 -15.11
C THR A 372 -9.98 -6.58 -15.70
N VAL A 373 -10.37 -6.69 -16.97
CA VAL A 373 -10.41 -7.99 -17.67
C VAL A 373 -9.01 -8.59 -17.74
N VAL A 374 -8.00 -7.81 -18.12
CA VAL A 374 -6.61 -8.28 -18.11
C VAL A 374 -6.17 -8.71 -16.71
N GLY A 375 -6.50 -7.91 -15.69
CA GLY A 375 -6.25 -8.24 -14.29
C GLY A 375 -6.91 -9.57 -13.86
N SER A 376 -8.17 -9.80 -14.25
CA SER A 376 -8.87 -11.05 -13.94
C SER A 376 -8.18 -12.27 -14.56
N LEU A 377 -7.75 -12.18 -15.83
CA LEU A 377 -7.05 -13.27 -16.51
C LEU A 377 -5.68 -13.54 -15.89
N VAL A 378 -4.93 -12.48 -15.56
CA VAL A 378 -3.59 -12.60 -14.96
C VAL A 378 -3.67 -13.13 -13.53
N SER A 379 -4.73 -12.82 -12.78
CA SER A 379 -4.92 -13.31 -11.41
C SER A 379 -5.00 -14.83 -11.33
N LEU A 380 -5.43 -15.52 -12.40
CA LEU A 380 -5.46 -16.98 -12.47
C LEU A 380 -4.05 -17.60 -12.46
N VAL A 381 -3.03 -16.86 -12.86
CA VAL A 381 -1.63 -17.34 -12.91
C VAL A 381 -0.99 -17.39 -11.51
N LEU A 382 -1.57 -16.69 -10.53
CA LEU A 382 -1.04 -16.64 -9.18
C LEU A 382 -1.33 -17.93 -8.39
N PRO A 383 -0.42 -18.36 -7.52
CA PRO A 383 -0.65 -19.51 -6.66
C PRO A 383 -1.53 -19.13 -5.45
N GLU A 384 -2.24 -20.12 -4.90
CA GLU A 384 -2.99 -19.94 -3.66
C GLU A 384 -2.09 -20.11 -2.42
N THR A 385 -1.92 -19.03 -1.67
CA THR A 385 -1.02 -18.92 -0.51
C THR A 385 -1.72 -19.17 0.84
N LEU A 386 -3.05 -19.34 0.88
CA LEU A 386 -3.81 -19.56 2.12
C LEU A 386 -3.23 -20.70 2.98
N GLY A 387 -2.84 -20.37 4.22
CA GLY A 387 -2.39 -21.33 5.22
C GLY A 387 -0.99 -21.92 4.99
N LEU A 388 -0.20 -21.37 4.06
CA LEU A 388 1.20 -21.76 3.87
C LEU A 388 2.14 -20.96 4.79
N PRO A 389 3.21 -21.56 5.32
CA PRO A 389 4.23 -20.82 6.04
C PRO A 389 4.95 -19.85 5.10
N LEU A 390 5.41 -18.72 5.64
CA LEU A 390 6.16 -17.73 4.87
C LEU A 390 7.48 -18.32 4.37
N PRO A 391 7.80 -18.25 3.06
CA PRO A 391 9.02 -18.80 2.53
C PRO A 391 10.23 -18.06 3.11
N GLN A 392 11.17 -18.82 3.68
CA GLN A 392 12.44 -18.27 4.17
C GLN A 392 13.48 -18.28 3.04
N THR A 393 13.47 -19.33 2.21
CA THR A 393 14.40 -19.51 1.10
C THR A 393 13.72 -19.35 -0.27
N ILE A 394 14.53 -19.09 -1.32
CA ILE A 394 14.02 -18.96 -2.70
C ILE A 394 13.52 -20.31 -3.23
N ALA A 395 14.14 -21.42 -2.82
CA ALA A 395 13.72 -22.76 -3.21
C ALA A 395 12.35 -23.12 -2.61
N GLU A 396 12.10 -22.76 -1.35
CA GLU A 396 10.78 -22.89 -0.73
C GLU A 396 9.72 -22.05 -1.44
N ALA A 397 10.08 -20.83 -1.86
CA ALA A 397 9.17 -19.97 -2.62
C ALA A 397 8.76 -20.61 -3.96
N GLU A 398 9.66 -21.34 -4.64
CA GLU A 398 9.34 -22.00 -5.93
C GLU A 398 8.42 -23.22 -5.78
N ASP A 399 8.42 -23.86 -4.62
CA ASP A 399 7.54 -25.00 -4.29
C ASP A 399 6.12 -24.56 -3.88
N ILE A 400 5.85 -23.24 -3.80
CA ILE A 400 4.52 -22.73 -3.48
C ILE A 400 3.52 -23.16 -4.56
N GLY A 401 2.46 -23.86 -4.16
CA GLY A 401 1.35 -24.24 -5.03
C GLY A 401 1.58 -25.46 -5.92
N THR A 402 2.67 -26.22 -5.74
CA THR A 402 2.89 -27.51 -6.43
C THR A 402 1.86 -28.57 -6.06
N ASP A 403 1.47 -28.61 -4.79
CA ASP A 403 0.57 -29.63 -4.23
C ASP A 403 -0.92 -29.22 -4.27
N ARG A 404 -1.26 -28.10 -4.93
CA ARG A 404 -2.61 -27.53 -4.92
C ARG A 404 -3.23 -27.49 -6.32
N PRO A 405 -4.54 -27.79 -6.45
CA PRO A 405 -5.22 -27.64 -7.72
C PRO A 405 -5.25 -26.16 -8.13
N PHE A 406 -4.76 -25.86 -9.33
CA PHE A 406 -4.67 -24.51 -9.90
C PHE A 406 -6.00 -23.75 -10.00
N ILE A 407 -7.12 -24.48 -10.01
CA ILE A 407 -8.50 -23.97 -10.17
C ILE A 407 -9.42 -24.41 -8.99
N GLY A 408 -8.89 -25.15 -8.01
CA GLY A 408 -9.70 -25.63 -6.89
C GLY A 408 -9.90 -24.56 -5.82
N LEU A 409 -11.15 -24.35 -5.38
CA LEU A 409 -11.45 -23.44 -4.26
C LEU A 409 -10.83 -23.98 -2.96
N VAL A 410 -9.67 -23.44 -2.57
CA VAL A 410 -9.07 -23.71 -1.26
C VAL A 410 -9.75 -22.80 -0.24
N HIS A 411 -10.82 -23.32 0.38
CA HIS A 411 -11.50 -22.63 1.46
C HIS A 411 -10.81 -22.92 2.80
N HIS A 412 -10.85 -21.97 3.75
CA HIS A 412 -10.39 -22.16 5.13
C HIS A 412 -10.77 -23.52 5.76
N TRP A 413 -12.01 -24.00 5.56
CA TRP A 413 -12.47 -25.29 6.09
C TRP A 413 -11.82 -26.52 5.44
N ASN A 414 -11.30 -26.37 4.22
CA ASN A 414 -10.62 -27.43 3.47
C ASN A 414 -9.08 -27.27 3.46
N GLN A 415 -8.53 -26.25 4.13
CA GLN A 415 -7.09 -25.98 4.12
C GLN A 415 -6.25 -27.17 4.58
N HIS A 416 -6.72 -27.91 5.59
CA HIS A 416 -6.04 -29.09 6.14
C HIS A 416 -5.90 -30.24 5.14
N LYS A 417 -6.73 -30.29 4.09
CA LYS A 417 -6.63 -31.31 3.03
C LYS A 417 -5.47 -31.06 2.06
N TYR A 418 -4.96 -29.83 2.03
CA TYR A 418 -3.93 -29.36 1.09
C TYR A 418 -2.63 -28.95 1.79
N ILE A 419 -2.52 -29.19 3.11
CA ILE A 419 -1.25 -29.17 3.83
C ILE A 419 -0.70 -30.60 3.70
N SER A 420 0.00 -30.89 2.61
CA SER A 420 0.64 -32.20 2.43
C SER A 420 1.76 -32.36 3.46
N THR A 421 1.84 -33.57 4.00
CA THR A 421 2.71 -34.06 5.09
C THR A 421 4.18 -34.13 4.69
N LYS A 422 4.87 -33.00 4.45
CA LYS A 422 6.34 -32.99 4.28
C LYS A 422 7.13 -33.17 5.60
N LYS A 423 6.47 -33.53 6.71
CA LYS A 423 7.10 -33.90 8.00
C LYS A 423 7.21 -35.41 8.24
N SER A 424 6.85 -36.28 7.29
CA SER A 424 6.79 -37.74 7.54
C SER A 424 7.92 -38.59 6.93
N THR A 425 8.89 -38.00 6.23
CA THR A 425 10.03 -38.76 5.65
C THR A 425 11.42 -38.39 6.19
N ASP A 426 11.52 -37.46 7.14
CA ASP A 426 12.77 -37.21 7.88
C ASP A 426 12.53 -37.41 9.39
N ASN A 427 12.24 -38.66 9.78
CA ASN A 427 12.38 -39.11 11.16
C ASN A 427 13.82 -39.68 11.33
N GLY A 428 14.60 -39.31 12.34
CA GLY A 428 14.13 -38.87 13.65
C GLY A 428 15.08 -37.92 14.36
N LYS A 429 14.55 -36.75 14.68
CA LYS A 429 14.68 -36.18 16.01
C LYS A 429 13.31 -35.61 16.38
N GLN A 430 12.66 -36.24 17.36
CA GLN A 430 11.50 -35.67 18.03
C GLN A 430 11.89 -34.30 18.57
N VAL A 431 11.21 -33.25 18.11
CA VAL A 431 11.23 -31.94 18.77
C VAL A 431 9.81 -31.69 19.28
N HIS A 432 9.70 -31.56 20.60
CA HIS A 432 8.49 -31.22 21.34
C HIS A 432 7.82 -29.94 20.78
N PRO A 433 6.49 -29.85 20.84
CA PRO A 433 5.76 -28.65 20.44
C PRO A 433 5.85 -27.61 21.56
N GLU A 434 6.94 -26.86 21.65
CA GLU A 434 7.04 -25.79 22.66
C GLU A 434 7.90 -24.57 22.25
N GLN A 435 8.19 -24.38 20.97
CA GLN A 435 8.95 -23.21 20.50
C GLN A 435 8.35 -22.61 19.22
N GLU A 436 7.13 -22.11 19.32
CA GLU A 436 6.56 -21.10 18.40
C GLU A 436 6.24 -19.82 19.19
N HIS A 437 7.20 -19.33 19.98
CA HIS A 437 7.13 -17.98 20.56
C HIS A 437 8.54 -17.47 20.82
N ILE A 438 9.19 -16.92 19.78
CA ILE A 438 10.20 -15.84 19.90
C ILE A 438 9.97 -14.86 18.74
#